data_AF-A0A329T759-F1
#
_entry.id   AF-A0A329T759-F1
#
_cell.length_a   1.000
_cell.length_b   1.000
_cell.length_c   1.000
_cell.angle_alpha   90.00
_cell.angle_beta   90.00
_cell.angle_gamma   90.00
#
_symmetry.space_group_name_H-M   'P 1'
#
loop_
_entity.id
_entity.type
_entity.pdbx_description
1 polymer ?
#
loop_
_entity_poly.entity_id
_entity_poly.type
_entity_poly.pdbx_seq_one_letter_code
_entity_poly.pdbx_strand_id
1 'polypeptide(L)'
;MAEKCPHLEYREEGEDRSFDVARAFCTVTDSFVQPMRADICNARYGLDPATDCEFYVEPDGSGEDDGGSGGDAGEEPEDDR
;
A
#
# COMPACT_ATOMS: atom_id res chain seq x y z
N MET A 1 5.51 5.71 6.73
CA MET A 1 5.76 4.45 5.99
C MET A 1 4.92 3.38 6.63
N ALA A 2 3.87 2.94 5.95
CA ALA A 2 2.89 2.05 6.54
C ALA A 2 3.51 0.66 6.80
N GLU A 3 3.93 0.44 8.04
CA GLU A 3 4.45 -0.85 8.53
C GLU A 3 3.41 -1.97 8.47
N LYS A 4 2.14 -1.65 8.18
CA LYS A 4 1.07 -2.59 7.95
C LYS A 4 -0.06 -1.90 7.17
N CYS A 5 -0.72 -2.65 6.29
CA CYS A 5 -1.88 -2.17 5.56
C CYS A 5 -3.06 -1.91 6.51
N PRO A 6 -3.61 -0.68 6.55
CA PRO A 6 -4.71 -0.32 7.45
C PRO A 6 -6.05 -0.93 7.02
N HIS A 7 -6.14 -1.37 5.77
CA HIS A 7 -7.32 -2.04 5.20
C HIS A 7 -7.36 -3.55 5.46
N LEU A 8 -6.37 -4.09 6.20
CA LEU A 8 -6.32 -5.50 6.56
C LEU A 8 -7.03 -5.76 7.89
N GLU A 9 -8.14 -6.47 7.83
CA GLU A 9 -8.88 -6.95 9.01
C GLU A 9 -8.77 -8.47 9.16
N TYR A 10 -9.01 -8.97 10.37
CA TYR A 10 -9.13 -10.41 10.63
C TYR A 10 -10.54 -10.69 11.11
N ARG A 11 -11.30 -11.44 10.32
CA ARG A 11 -12.71 -11.75 10.59
C ARG A 11 -12.94 -13.25 10.61
N GLU A 12 -13.74 -13.71 11.56
CA GLU A 12 -14.16 -15.11 11.71
C GLU A 12 -15.42 -15.42 10.90
N GLU A 13 -16.06 -14.40 10.36
CA GLU A 13 -17.28 -14.51 9.58
C GLU A 13 -17.20 -13.62 8.33
N GLY A 14 -17.86 -14.07 7.26
CA GLY A 14 -18.09 -13.34 6.02
C GLY A 14 -19.50 -13.57 5.52
N GLU A 15 -19.82 -13.01 4.35
CA GLU A 15 -21.20 -12.89 3.82
C GLU A 15 -22.07 -14.14 3.99
N ASP A 16 -21.54 -15.33 3.73
CA ASP A 16 -22.27 -16.60 3.89
C ASP A 16 -21.46 -17.69 4.61
N ARG A 17 -20.35 -17.32 5.27
CA ARG A 17 -19.37 -18.31 5.76
C ARG A 17 -18.84 -17.92 7.13
N SER A 18 -18.87 -18.86 8.06
CA SER A 18 -18.18 -18.76 9.35
C SER A 18 -16.94 -19.64 9.35
N PHE A 19 -15.89 -19.20 10.04
CA PHE A 19 -14.62 -19.87 10.18
C PHE A 19 -14.31 -20.08 11.65
N ASP A 20 -13.67 -21.21 11.97
CA ASP A 20 -13.19 -21.48 13.33
C ASP A 20 -12.01 -20.59 13.75
N VAL A 21 -11.37 -19.91 12.79
CA VAL A 21 -10.20 -19.05 13.01
C VAL A 21 -10.32 -17.79 12.16
N ALA A 22 -9.97 -16.64 12.75
CA ALA A 22 -10.02 -15.35 12.07
C ALA A 22 -9.14 -15.35 10.81
N ARG A 23 -9.75 -15.02 9.66
CA ARG A 23 -9.09 -14.96 8.36
C ARG A 23 -8.86 -13.52 7.93
N ALA A 24 -7.75 -13.32 7.23
CA ALA A 24 -7.39 -12.04 6.66
C ALA A 24 -8.42 -11.60 5.60
N PHE A 25 -9.03 -10.44 5.81
CA PHE A 25 -10.04 -9.82 4.99
C PHE A 25 -9.55 -8.43 4.57
N CYS A 26 -9.62 -8.14 3.27
CA CYS A 26 -9.25 -6.84 2.74
C CYS A 26 -10.51 -6.02 2.48
N THR A 27 -10.62 -4.87 3.13
CA THR A 27 -11.77 -3.97 2.98
C THR A 27 -11.79 -3.21 1.66
N VAL A 28 -10.64 -3.07 0.98
CA VAL A 28 -10.57 -2.44 -0.35
C VAL A 28 -11.23 -3.33 -1.41
N THR A 29 -10.93 -4.63 -1.39
CA THR A 29 -11.50 -5.60 -2.33
C THR A 29 -12.73 -6.32 -1.79
N ASP A 30 -13.19 -5.91 -0.60
CA ASP A 30 -14.27 -6.52 0.19
C ASP A 30 -14.26 -8.06 0.15
N SER A 31 -13.08 -8.66 0.38
CA SER A 31 -12.91 -10.11 0.20
C SER A 31 -11.78 -10.68 1.05
N PHE A 32 -11.90 -11.98 1.36
CA PHE A 32 -10.85 -12.73 2.05
C PHE A 32 -9.63 -12.88 1.15
N VAL A 33 -8.47 -12.48 1.66
CA VAL A 33 -7.22 -12.51 0.91
C VAL A 33 -6.50 -13.83 1.08
N GLN A 34 -5.68 -14.18 0.09
CA GLN A 34 -4.80 -15.34 0.17
C GLN A 34 -3.69 -15.13 1.20
N PRO A 35 -3.12 -16.22 1.77
CA PRO A 35 -2.02 -16.14 2.75
C PRO A 35 -0.86 -15.26 2.29
N MET A 36 -0.40 -15.41 1.03
CA MET A 36 0.69 -14.58 0.50
C MET A 36 0.35 -13.09 0.51
N ARG A 37 -0.88 -12.73 0.16
CA ARG A 37 -1.30 -11.34 0.16
C ARG A 37 -1.48 -10.81 1.59
N ALA A 38 -1.88 -11.68 2.52
CA ALA A 38 -1.89 -11.34 3.94
C ALA A 38 -0.47 -11.07 4.44
N ASP A 39 0.54 -11.82 4.02
CA ASP A 39 1.94 -11.56 4.39
C ASP A 39 2.42 -10.19 3.88
N ILE A 40 2.10 -9.84 2.62
CA ILE A 40 2.38 -8.50 2.04
C ILE A 40 1.71 -7.41 2.88
N CYS A 41 0.40 -7.51 3.12
CA CYS A 41 -0.34 -6.52 3.88
C CYS A 41 0.12 -6.41 5.34
N ASN A 42 0.71 -7.46 5.92
CA ASN A 42 1.31 -7.43 7.26
C ASN A 42 2.75 -6.89 7.28
N ALA A 43 3.28 -6.44 6.13
CA ALA A 43 4.69 -6.13 5.91
C ALA A 43 5.64 -7.22 6.42
N ARG A 44 5.22 -8.48 6.28
CA ARG A 44 5.96 -9.63 6.81
C ARG A 44 7.11 -9.96 5.87
N TYR A 45 8.22 -10.46 6.40
CA TYR A 45 9.40 -10.86 5.62
C TYR A 45 10.06 -9.73 4.80
N GLY A 46 9.83 -8.47 5.18
CA GLY A 46 10.37 -7.30 4.46
C GLY A 46 9.59 -6.93 3.20
N LEU A 47 8.35 -7.43 3.06
CA LEU A 47 7.40 -6.98 2.05
C LEU A 47 6.84 -5.62 2.46
N ASP A 48 6.54 -4.77 1.49
CA ASP A 48 5.98 -3.44 1.73
C ASP A 48 4.57 -3.35 1.11
N PRO A 49 3.51 -3.07 1.90
CA PRO A 49 2.16 -2.95 1.38
C PRO A 49 2.01 -1.91 0.28
N ALA A 50 2.75 -0.81 0.31
CA ALA A 50 2.64 0.28 -0.65
C ALA A 50 3.29 -0.04 -2.00
N THR A 51 4.34 -0.88 -2.02
CA THR A 51 5.02 -1.24 -3.28
C THR A 51 4.65 -2.63 -3.80
N ASP A 52 4.36 -3.59 -2.93
CA ASP A 52 4.16 -4.99 -3.31
C ASP A 52 2.68 -5.41 -3.41
N CYS A 53 1.74 -4.62 -2.88
CA CYS A 53 0.31 -4.91 -2.97
C CYS A 53 -0.37 -4.12 -4.08
N GLU A 54 -0.96 -4.83 -5.04
CA GLU A 54 -1.67 -4.21 -6.19
C GLU A 54 -2.96 -3.46 -5.80
N PHE A 55 -3.50 -3.70 -4.60
CA PHE A 55 -4.75 -3.10 -4.11
C PHE A 55 -4.54 -2.13 -2.95
N TYR A 56 -3.29 -1.80 -2.63
CA TYR A 56 -3.02 -0.89 -1.53
C TYR A 56 -3.55 0.51 -1.85
N VAL A 57 -4.22 1.09 -0.87
CA VAL A 57 -4.70 2.47 -0.88
C VAL A 57 -4.16 3.09 0.40
N GLU A 58 -3.48 4.21 0.30
CA GLU A 58 -3.08 4.97 1.49
C GLU A 58 -4.37 5.49 2.16
N PRO A 59 -4.55 5.25 3.48
CA PRO A 59 -5.63 5.91 4.20
C PRO A 59 -5.35 7.41 4.15
N ASP A 60 -6.38 8.22 3.91
CA ASP A 60 -6.28 9.66 3.92
C ASP A 60 -5.70 10.14 5.27
N GLY A 61 -4.41 10.44 5.28
CA GLY A 61 -3.61 10.57 6.48
C GLY A 61 -2.42 11.49 6.25
N SER A 62 -2.73 12.74 5.89
CA SER A 62 -1.83 13.88 5.66
C SER A 62 -1.33 14.00 4.22
N GLY A 63 -2.07 14.78 3.43
CA GLY A 63 -1.44 15.53 2.36
C GLY A 63 -0.46 16.51 2.99
N GLU A 64 0.81 16.14 2.97
CA GLU A 64 1.89 17.12 2.91
C GLU A 64 2.39 17.11 1.47
N ASP A 65 1.89 18.12 0.75
CA ASP A 65 2.58 18.81 -0.31
C ASP A 65 4.05 19.01 0.11
N ASP A 66 4.97 18.18 -0.38
CA ASP A 66 6.40 18.51 -0.41
C ASP A 66 6.89 18.44 -1.84
N GLY A 67 6.80 19.61 -2.47
CA GLY A 67 7.87 20.08 -3.33
C GLY A 67 7.94 19.39 -4.69
N GLY A 68 7.06 19.81 -5.59
CA GLY A 68 7.43 19.86 -6.99
C GLY A 68 8.76 20.61 -7.13
N SER A 69 9.86 19.88 -7.33
CA SER A 69 11.09 20.45 -7.83
C SER A 69 10.94 20.65 -9.34
N GLY A 70 10.16 21.68 -9.68
CA GLY A 70 10.27 22.37 -10.95
C GLY A 70 11.62 23.07 -10.98
N GLY A 71 12.59 22.38 -11.57
CA GLY A 71 13.82 22.97 -12.08
C GLY A 71 13.79 22.91 -13.60
N ASP A 72 12.83 23.61 -14.20
CA ASP A 72 12.96 24.06 -15.59
C ASP A 72 13.93 25.25 -15.60
N ALA A 73 15.11 25.00 -16.15
CA ALA A 73 15.84 26.01 -16.88
C ALA A 73 16.62 25.29 -17.97
N GLY A 74 16.11 25.42 -19.20
CA GLY A 74 16.98 25.46 -20.37
C GLY A 74 18.13 26.46 -20.16
N GLU A 75 19.16 26.51 -20.98
CA GLU A 75 19.24 26.15 -22.37
C GLU A 75 20.74 26.19 -22.72
N GLU A 76 21.26 25.06 -23.22
CA GLU A 76 22.32 24.87 -24.23
C GLU A 76 23.65 25.71 -24.18
N PRO A 77 24.58 25.62 -25.17
CA PRO A 77 25.97 25.22 -24.97
C PRO A 77 26.98 26.37 -25.28
N GLU A 78 28.26 26.00 -25.48
CA GLU A 78 29.37 26.72 -26.16
C GLU A 78 30.06 27.97 -25.52
N ASP A 79 31.34 27.80 -25.12
CA ASP A 79 32.56 28.48 -25.67
C ASP A 79 33.68 28.89 -24.65
N ASP A 80 34.95 28.76 -25.11
CA ASP A 80 36.22 29.40 -24.69
C ASP A 80 36.93 29.05 -23.35
N ARG A 81 37.90 28.12 -23.36
CA ARG A 81 39.37 28.41 -23.48
C ARG A 81 40.29 27.23 -23.14
#